data_AF-A0A327QZA0-F1
#
_entry.id   AF-A0A327QZA0-F1
#
_cell.length_a   1.000
_cell.length_b   1.000
_cell.length_c   1.000
_cell.angle_alpha   90.00
_cell.angle_beta   90.00
_cell.angle_gamma   90.00
#
_symmetry.space_group_name_H-M   'P 1'
#
loop_
_entity.id
_entity.type
_entity.pdbx_description
1 polymer ?
#
loop_
_entity_poly.entity_id
_entity_poly.type
_entity_poly.pdbx_seq_one_letter_code
_entity_poly.pdbx_strand_id
1 'polypeptide(L)'
;MRKYLEGGDLRTIGGVKFLVPLIRDQKDFDILFRYMYSKDRPIVMRAADTVEKSTLRHPEYLASHKSDLLGLLQSAEDKELKWHLSLLVSRLPLNDHELEIVLAKLKEWASDPAESRIVRVNALQALCDIKDQDPGLEKDFRTLIRKLQKEEIASINARIRKLKIS
;
A
#
# COMPACT_ATOMS: atom_id res chain seq x y z
N MET A 1 21.98 -0.94 -5.51
CA MET A 1 20.53 -0.62 -5.51
C MET A 1 20.27 0.86 -5.69
N ARG A 2 20.90 1.75 -4.88
CA ARG A 2 20.71 3.22 -4.93
C ARG A 2 20.65 3.85 -6.33
N LYS A 3 21.58 3.50 -7.23
CA LYS A 3 21.62 4.01 -8.63
C LYS A 3 20.33 3.80 -9.45
N TYR A 4 19.49 2.83 -9.07
CA TYR A 4 18.19 2.57 -9.71
C TYR A 4 17.03 3.37 -9.09
N LEU A 5 17.27 3.93 -7.90
CA LEU A 5 16.32 4.71 -7.12
C LEU A 5 16.52 6.23 -7.29
N GLU A 6 17.72 6.67 -7.68
CA GLU A 6 18.08 8.08 -7.85
C GLU A 6 17.74 8.68 -9.23
N GLY A 7 17.68 10.01 -9.30
CA GLY A 7 17.58 10.80 -10.53
C GLY A 7 16.20 10.82 -11.18
N GLY A 8 15.96 11.71 -12.15
CA GLY A 8 14.70 11.78 -12.91
C GLY A 8 13.50 12.34 -12.14
N ASP A 9 12.40 12.56 -12.88
CA ASP A 9 11.13 13.10 -12.36
C ASP A 9 10.34 12.03 -11.58
N LEU A 10 9.58 12.43 -10.56
CA LEU A 10 8.62 11.60 -9.83
C LEU A 10 7.58 10.93 -10.75
N ARG A 11 7.34 11.51 -11.93
CA ARG A 11 6.48 10.92 -12.98
C ARG A 11 7.10 9.71 -13.67
N THR A 12 8.37 9.40 -13.40
CA THR A 12 9.06 8.23 -13.96
C THR A 12 9.23 7.17 -12.89
N ILE A 13 8.84 5.93 -13.22
CA ILE A 13 9.10 4.74 -12.40
C ILE A 13 10.61 4.41 -12.28
N GLY A 14 11.49 5.25 -12.84
CA GLY A 14 12.94 5.12 -12.76
C GLY A 14 13.45 3.74 -13.17
N GLY A 15 14.42 3.24 -12.41
CA GLY A 15 15.03 1.92 -12.61
C GLY A 15 14.26 0.75 -11.97
N VAL A 16 13.05 0.95 -11.43
CA VAL A 16 12.32 -0.08 -10.67
C VAL A 16 12.19 -1.40 -11.43
N LYS A 17 11.87 -1.34 -12.73
CA LYS A 17 11.76 -2.52 -13.59
C LYS A 17 13.05 -3.35 -13.66
N PHE A 18 14.20 -2.71 -13.49
CA PHE A 18 15.50 -3.37 -13.45
C PHE A 18 15.91 -3.79 -12.04
N LEU A 19 15.33 -3.18 -11.00
CA LEU A 19 15.65 -3.46 -9.61
C LEU A 19 14.90 -4.68 -9.08
N VAL A 20 13.62 -4.88 -9.44
CA VAL A 20 12.81 -6.02 -8.98
C VAL A 20 13.50 -7.38 -9.23
N PRO A 21 14.06 -7.68 -10.41
CA PRO A 21 14.75 -8.96 -10.65
C PRO A 21 16.06 -9.14 -9.86
N LEU A 22 16.58 -8.07 -9.25
CA LEU A 22 17.78 -8.12 -8.41
C LEU A 22 17.46 -8.45 -6.96
N ILE A 23 16.18 -8.46 -6.55
CA ILE A 23 15.76 -8.85 -5.20
C ILE A 23 15.54 -10.37 -5.21
N ARG A 24 16.56 -11.12 -4.80
CA ARG A 24 16.55 -12.59 -4.91
C ARG A 24 16.23 -13.30 -3.60
N ASP A 25 16.55 -12.66 -2.50
CA ASP A 25 16.39 -13.21 -1.15
C ASP A 25 16.00 -12.12 -0.13
N GLN A 26 15.80 -12.55 1.11
CA GLN A 26 15.49 -11.65 2.23
C GLN A 26 16.55 -10.58 2.43
N LYS A 27 17.84 -10.89 2.22
CA LYS A 27 18.93 -9.94 2.45
C LYS A 27 18.89 -8.81 1.43
N ASP A 28 18.63 -9.12 0.17
CA ASP A 28 18.41 -8.10 -0.86
C ASP A 28 17.20 -7.22 -0.53
N PHE A 29 16.12 -7.84 -0.06
CA PHE A 29 14.91 -7.15 0.35
C PHE A 29 15.15 -6.20 1.52
N ASP A 30 15.87 -6.63 2.55
CA ASP A 30 16.20 -5.81 3.72
C ASP A 30 17.05 -4.59 3.33
N ILE A 31 17.98 -4.76 2.38
CA ILE A 31 18.77 -3.65 1.84
C ILE A 31 17.86 -2.65 1.12
N LEU A 32 16.93 -3.14 0.29
CA LEU A 32 15.97 -2.31 -0.43
C LEU A 32 15.03 -1.56 0.54
N PHE A 33 14.51 -2.24 1.55
CA PHE A 33 13.53 -1.71 2.50
C PHE A 33 14.05 -0.47 3.23
N ARG A 34 15.34 -0.45 3.61
CA ARG A 34 15.98 0.70 4.25
C ARG A 34 15.86 2.01 3.46
N TYR A 35 15.72 1.95 2.14
CA TYR A 35 15.53 3.14 1.31
C TYR A 35 14.14 3.78 1.46
N MET A 36 13.16 3.10 2.07
CA MET A 36 11.86 3.70 2.42
C MET A 36 11.97 4.77 3.51
N TYR A 37 13.09 4.83 4.25
CA TYR A 37 13.40 5.87 5.24
C TYR A 37 14.32 6.97 4.70
N SER A 38 14.57 7.00 3.39
CA SER A 38 15.38 8.03 2.77
C SER A 38 14.74 9.42 2.96
N LYS A 39 15.57 10.46 3.09
CA LYS A 39 15.10 11.86 3.03
C LYS A 39 14.78 12.32 1.60
N ASP A 40 15.23 11.56 0.61
CA ASP A 40 15.00 11.81 -0.80
C ASP A 40 13.70 11.12 -1.24
N ARG A 41 12.63 11.92 -1.46
CA ARG A 41 11.30 11.44 -1.81
C ARG A 41 11.25 10.56 -3.07
N PRO A 42 11.91 10.91 -4.19
CA PRO A 42 12.08 9.99 -5.33
C PRO A 42 12.63 8.61 -4.96
N ILE A 43 13.62 8.54 -4.05
CA ILE A 43 14.17 7.27 -3.57
C ILE A 43 13.10 6.50 -2.78
N VAL A 44 12.41 7.15 -1.84
CA VAL A 44 11.37 6.52 -1.02
C VAL A 44 10.27 5.91 -1.90
N MET A 45 9.74 6.70 -2.83
CA MET A 45 8.68 6.26 -3.74
C MET A 45 9.10 5.01 -4.52
N ARG A 46 10.28 5.02 -5.14
CA ARG A 46 10.75 3.90 -5.96
C ARG A 46 11.16 2.68 -5.14
N ALA A 47 11.65 2.89 -3.93
CA ALA A 47 11.88 1.81 -2.98
C ALA A 47 10.55 1.15 -2.62
N ALA A 48 9.54 1.93 -2.25
CA ALA A 48 8.20 1.44 -1.94
C ALA A 48 7.55 0.71 -3.14
N ASP A 49 7.70 1.23 -4.36
CA ASP A 49 7.24 0.57 -5.60
C ASP A 49 7.94 -0.78 -5.84
N THR A 50 9.26 -0.82 -5.63
CA THR A 50 10.04 -2.06 -5.79
C THR A 50 9.67 -3.08 -4.71
N VAL A 51 9.48 -2.64 -3.46
CA VAL A 51 9.04 -3.49 -2.33
C VAL A 51 7.65 -4.06 -2.60
N GLU A 52 6.69 -3.23 -3.03
CA GLU A 52 5.34 -3.66 -3.42
C GLU A 52 5.38 -4.70 -4.53
N LYS A 53 6.15 -4.46 -5.60
CA LYS A 53 6.26 -5.42 -6.70
C LYS A 53 6.95 -6.71 -6.33
N SER A 54 7.94 -6.67 -5.44
CA SER A 54 8.68 -7.86 -4.99
C SER A 54 7.76 -8.77 -4.16
N THR A 55 6.89 -8.18 -3.35
CA THR A 55 6.01 -8.91 -2.43
C THR A 55 4.75 -9.47 -3.08
N LEU A 56 4.49 -9.14 -4.35
CA LEU A 56 3.46 -9.83 -5.15
C LEU A 56 3.76 -11.32 -5.32
N ARG A 57 5.05 -11.70 -5.34
CA ARG A 57 5.48 -13.11 -5.44
C ARG A 57 6.09 -13.64 -4.15
N HIS A 58 6.63 -12.75 -3.31
CA HIS A 58 7.33 -13.09 -2.07
C HIS A 58 6.77 -12.28 -0.88
N PRO A 59 5.50 -12.47 -0.50
CA PRO A 59 4.90 -11.75 0.63
C PRO A 59 5.62 -12.04 1.96
N GLU A 60 6.26 -13.21 2.09
CA GLU A 60 7.04 -13.61 3.26
C GLU A 60 8.16 -12.62 3.61
N TYR A 61 8.69 -11.87 2.64
CA TYR A 61 9.74 -10.88 2.89
C TYR A 61 9.30 -9.71 3.77
N LEU A 62 7.98 -9.47 3.89
CA LEU A 62 7.44 -8.42 4.74
C LEU A 62 7.49 -8.76 6.23
N ALA A 63 7.63 -10.05 6.59
CA ALA A 63 7.51 -10.49 7.98
C ALA A 63 8.55 -9.84 8.90
N SER A 64 9.79 -9.67 8.43
CA SER A 64 10.88 -9.03 9.18
C SER A 64 10.70 -7.52 9.35
N HIS A 65 9.82 -6.89 8.56
CA HIS A 65 9.57 -5.44 8.54
C HIS A 65 8.14 -5.07 8.97
N LYS A 66 7.41 -6.00 9.61
CA LYS A 66 6.01 -5.77 10.00
C LYS A 66 5.85 -4.52 10.88
N SER A 67 6.62 -4.42 11.96
CA SER A 67 6.57 -3.29 12.89
C SER A 67 6.94 -1.97 12.20
N ASP A 68 7.92 -2.01 11.30
CA ASP A 68 8.35 -0.87 10.50
C ASP A 68 7.24 -0.38 9.56
N LEU A 69 6.55 -1.28 8.87
CA LEU A 69 5.43 -0.95 8.00
C LEU A 69 4.24 -0.36 8.76
N LEU A 70 3.93 -0.90 9.95
CA LEU A 70 2.90 -0.34 10.82
C LEU A 70 3.29 1.05 11.34
N GLY A 71 4.57 1.28 11.64
CA GLY A 71 5.08 2.61 11.99
C GLY A 71 4.93 3.60 10.82
N LEU A 72 5.38 3.21 9.63
CA LEU A 72 5.26 4.02 8.41
C LEU A 72 3.80 4.30 8.03
N LEU A 73 2.90 3.34 8.23
CA LEU A 73 1.46 3.50 8.00
C LEU A 73 0.89 4.67 8.82
N GLN A 74 1.39 4.87 10.04
CA GLN A 74 0.93 5.92 10.94
C GLN A 74 1.59 7.29 10.67
N SER A 75 2.81 7.33 10.13
CA SER A 75 3.58 8.56 9.95
C SER A 75 3.71 9.04 8.50
N ALA A 76 3.27 8.27 7.51
CA ALA A 76 3.44 8.63 6.10
C ALA A 76 2.61 9.86 5.73
N GLU A 77 3.29 10.90 5.23
CA GLU A 77 2.65 12.14 4.72
C GLU A 77 2.54 12.13 3.20
N ASP A 78 3.60 11.68 2.51
CA ASP A 78 3.66 11.65 1.05
C ASP A 78 2.68 10.64 0.46
N LYS A 79 1.84 11.11 -0.47
CA LYS A 79 0.85 10.27 -1.16
C LYS A 79 1.48 9.06 -1.86
N GLU A 80 2.70 9.21 -2.41
CA GLU A 80 3.44 8.13 -3.07
C GLU A 80 4.12 7.15 -2.09
N LEU A 81 4.04 7.38 -0.79
CA LEU A 81 4.34 6.33 0.18
C LEU A 81 3.03 5.67 0.61
N LYS A 82 2.01 6.47 0.97
CA LYS A 82 0.68 6.01 1.37
C LYS A 82 0.05 5.01 0.39
N TRP A 83 0.15 5.27 -0.92
CA TRP A 83 -0.45 4.42 -1.95
C TRP A 83 0.14 3.00 -2.00
N HIS A 84 1.44 2.81 -1.69
CA HIS A 84 2.13 1.53 -1.68
C HIS A 84 1.95 0.89 -0.32
N LEU A 85 2.06 1.66 0.77
CA LEU A 85 1.79 1.18 2.13
C LEU A 85 0.41 0.55 2.23
N SER A 86 -0.62 1.16 1.63
CA SER A 86 -1.98 0.59 1.59
C SER A 86 -1.98 -0.87 1.12
N LEU A 87 -1.26 -1.17 0.03
CA LEU A 87 -1.20 -2.52 -0.56
C LEU A 87 -0.24 -3.46 0.18
N LEU A 88 0.79 -2.91 0.84
CA LEU A 88 1.76 -3.70 1.60
C LEU A 88 1.14 -4.22 2.89
N VAL A 89 0.40 -3.38 3.61
CA VAL A 89 -0.16 -3.76 4.92
C VAL A 89 -1.26 -4.81 4.82
N SER A 90 -1.96 -4.92 3.68
CA SER A 90 -2.94 -5.99 3.45
C SER A 90 -2.32 -7.38 3.24
N ARG A 91 -0.99 -7.45 3.05
CA ARG A 91 -0.24 -8.69 2.85
C ARG A 91 0.47 -9.17 4.13
N LEU A 92 0.37 -8.40 5.22
CA LEU A 92 1.03 -8.72 6.48
C LEU A 92 0.26 -9.81 7.25
N PRO A 93 0.97 -10.69 7.97
CA PRO A 93 0.34 -11.52 9.01
C PRO A 93 0.04 -10.65 10.24
N LEU A 94 -1.17 -10.09 10.28
CA LEU A 94 -1.67 -9.20 11.33
C LEU A 94 -2.33 -10.02 12.45
N ASN A 95 -2.06 -9.66 13.71
CA ASN A 95 -2.92 -10.07 14.83
C ASN A 95 -4.13 -9.13 14.96
N ASP A 96 -5.09 -9.46 15.83
CA ASP A 96 -6.33 -8.71 16.00
C ASP A 96 -6.13 -7.21 16.26
N HIS A 97 -5.14 -6.84 17.08
CA HIS A 97 -4.85 -5.44 17.40
C HIS A 97 -4.21 -4.69 16.23
N GLU A 98 -3.25 -5.33 15.55
CA GLU A 98 -2.61 -4.78 14.36
C GLU A 98 -3.64 -4.63 13.21
N LEU A 99 -4.54 -5.60 13.07
CA LEU A 99 -5.63 -5.59 12.12
C LEU A 99 -6.57 -4.41 12.36
N GLU A 100 -6.94 -4.15 13.61
CA GLU A 100 -7.77 -2.99 13.97
C GLU A 100 -7.11 -1.67 13.55
N ILE A 101 -5.81 -1.50 13.85
CA ILE A 101 -5.04 -0.31 13.47
C ILE A 101 -5.02 -0.14 11.95
N VAL A 102 -4.71 -1.20 11.22
CA VAL A 102 -4.63 -1.19 9.75
C VAL A 102 -5.99 -0.85 9.16
N LEU A 103 -7.06 -1.49 9.61
CA LEU A 103 -8.42 -1.23 9.13
C LEU A 103 -8.85 0.21 9.40
N ALA A 104 -8.56 0.75 10.59
CA ALA A 104 -8.90 2.13 10.92
C ALA A 104 -8.21 3.12 9.96
N LYS A 105 -6.90 2.95 9.74
CA LYS A 105 -6.13 3.84 8.84
C LYS A 105 -6.57 3.71 7.39
N LEU A 106 -6.82 2.50 6.90
CA LEU A 106 -7.28 2.31 5.51
C LEU A 106 -8.71 2.86 5.31
N LYS A 107 -9.61 2.72 6.30
CA LYS A 107 -10.95 3.33 6.26
C LYS A 107 -10.87 4.86 6.26
N GLU A 108 -9.98 5.43 7.07
CA GLU A 108 -9.66 6.87 7.10
C GLU A 108 -9.21 7.35 5.72
N TRP A 109 -8.15 6.75 5.17
CA TRP A 109 -7.62 7.12 3.85
C TRP A 109 -8.63 6.92 2.73
N ALA A 110 -9.41 5.84 2.72
CA ALA A 110 -10.42 5.62 1.69
C ALA A 110 -11.54 6.68 1.74
N SER A 111 -11.90 7.15 2.93
CA SER A 111 -13.03 8.04 3.17
C SER A 111 -12.68 9.53 3.14
N ASP A 112 -11.41 9.90 3.19
CA ASP A 112 -10.97 11.30 3.23
C ASP A 112 -11.05 11.95 1.84
N PRO A 113 -11.91 12.97 1.63
CA PRO A 113 -11.98 13.68 0.35
C PRO A 113 -10.73 14.51 0.03
N ALA A 114 -9.93 14.88 1.03
CA ALA A 114 -8.68 15.61 0.84
C ALA A 114 -7.53 14.69 0.43
N GLU A 115 -7.68 13.38 0.62
CA GLU A 115 -6.67 12.38 0.26
C GLU A 115 -6.64 12.14 -1.26
N SER A 116 -5.47 11.76 -1.78
CA SER A 116 -5.32 11.56 -3.22
C SER A 116 -6.16 10.38 -3.71
N ARG A 117 -6.78 10.52 -4.89
CA ARG A 117 -7.64 9.47 -5.47
C ARG A 117 -6.96 8.10 -5.56
N ILE A 118 -5.64 8.05 -5.79
CA ILE A 118 -4.91 6.78 -5.88
C ILE A 118 -4.74 6.14 -4.50
N VAL A 119 -4.41 6.93 -3.46
CA VAL A 119 -4.37 6.45 -2.07
C VAL A 119 -5.74 5.91 -1.68
N ARG A 120 -6.82 6.65 -1.94
CA ARG A 120 -8.20 6.21 -1.66
C ARG A 120 -8.54 4.88 -2.35
N VAL A 121 -8.18 4.74 -3.62
CA VAL A 121 -8.42 3.53 -4.42
C VAL A 121 -7.58 2.34 -3.92
N ASN A 122 -6.32 2.55 -3.54
CA ASN A 122 -5.46 1.49 -3.03
C ASN A 122 -5.84 1.09 -1.60
N ALA A 123 -6.27 2.04 -0.76
CA ALA A 123 -6.81 1.74 0.55
C ALA A 123 -8.09 0.90 0.45
N LEU A 124 -8.97 1.22 -0.51
CA LEU A 124 -10.15 0.41 -0.79
C LEU A 124 -9.79 -1.00 -1.27
N GLN A 125 -8.78 -1.13 -2.14
CA GLN A 125 -8.27 -2.44 -2.55
C GLN A 125 -7.81 -3.26 -1.33
N ALA A 126 -6.97 -2.65 -0.49
CA ALA A 126 -6.42 -3.29 0.70
C ALA A 126 -7.49 -3.74 1.69
N LEU A 127 -8.54 -2.93 1.89
CA LEU A 127 -9.69 -3.32 2.70
C LEU A 127 -10.43 -4.53 2.13
N CYS A 128 -10.54 -4.64 0.80
CA CYS A 128 -11.13 -5.81 0.16
C CYS A 128 -10.26 -7.06 0.38
N ASP A 129 -8.94 -6.93 0.18
CA ASP A 129 -7.99 -8.03 0.33
C ASP A 129 -7.95 -8.57 1.77
N ILE A 130 -8.13 -7.69 2.77
CA ILE A 130 -8.22 -8.07 4.19
C ILE A 130 -9.58 -8.71 4.50
N LYS A 131 -10.68 -8.15 3.98
CA LYS A 131 -12.03 -8.69 4.19
C LYS A 131 -12.17 -10.11 3.67
N ASP A 132 -11.49 -10.45 2.58
CA ASP A 132 -11.49 -11.83 2.07
C ASP A 132 -10.78 -12.82 3.02
N GLN A 133 -10.00 -12.32 3.99
CA GLN A 133 -9.37 -13.09 5.06
C GLN A 133 -10.23 -13.13 6.35
N ASP A 134 -11.13 -12.16 6.56
CA ASP A 134 -12.03 -12.07 7.72
C ASP A 134 -13.48 -11.67 7.32
N PRO A 135 -14.40 -12.66 7.21
CA PRO A 135 -15.80 -12.42 6.87
C PRO A 135 -16.55 -11.52 7.86
N GLY A 136 -16.07 -11.33 9.09
CA GLY A 136 -16.68 -10.46 10.09
C GLY A 136 -16.77 -8.99 9.67
N LEU A 137 -15.95 -8.58 8.70
CA LEU A 137 -15.84 -7.20 8.21
C LEU A 137 -16.87 -6.84 7.13
N GLU A 138 -17.67 -7.80 6.65
CA GLU A 138 -18.55 -7.63 5.49
C GLU A 138 -19.55 -6.46 5.63
N LYS A 139 -20.17 -6.31 6.81
CA LYS A 139 -21.18 -5.27 7.06
C LYS A 139 -20.57 -3.86 7.05
N ASP A 140 -19.45 -3.70 7.72
CA ASP A 140 -18.69 -2.44 7.76
C ASP A 140 -18.23 -2.05 6.36
N PHE A 141 -17.69 -3.03 5.62
CA PHE A 141 -17.21 -2.82 4.26
C PHE A 141 -18.34 -2.37 3.32
N ARG A 142 -19.50 -3.04 3.34
CA ARG A 142 -20.66 -2.61 2.53
C ARG A 142 -21.13 -1.20 2.86
N THR A 143 -21.05 -0.80 4.13
CA THR A 143 -21.42 0.55 4.57
C THR A 143 -20.47 1.59 4.00
N LEU A 144 -19.15 1.33 4.08
CA LEU A 144 -18.13 2.17 3.45
C LEU A 144 -18.35 2.31 1.94
N ILE A 145 -18.57 1.20 1.24
CA ILE A 145 -18.78 1.19 -0.22
C ILE A 145 -19.95 2.07 -0.64
N ARG A 146 -21.11 1.92 0.02
CA ARG A 146 -22.28 2.74 -0.27
C ARG A 146 -22.01 4.23 -0.06
N LYS A 147 -21.23 4.58 0.97
CA LYS A 147 -20.82 5.97 1.22
C LYS A 147 -19.93 6.48 0.07
N LEU A 148 -18.90 5.72 -0.31
CA LEU A 148 -17.97 6.09 -1.38
C LEU A 148 -18.66 6.20 -2.75
N GLN A 149 -19.64 5.34 -3.05
CA GLN A 149 -20.39 5.40 -4.31
C GLN A 149 -21.17 6.70 -4.48
N LYS A 150 -21.71 7.24 -3.37
CA LYS A 150 -22.46 8.52 -3.35
C LYS A 150 -21.59 9.74 -3.64
N GLU A 151 -20.27 9.62 -3.57
CA GLU A 151 -19.35 10.71 -3.93
C GLU A 151 -19.18 10.85 -5.46
N GLU A 152 -19.66 9.89 -6.24
CA GLU A 152 -19.64 9.90 -7.71
C GLU A 152 -18.24 10.04 -8.34
N ILE A 153 -17.18 9.68 -7.60
CA ILE A 153 -15.80 9.74 -8.10
C ILE A 153 -15.53 8.57 -9.05
N ALA A 154 -15.32 8.87 -10.33
CA ALA A 154 -15.18 7.89 -11.41
C ALA A 154 -14.13 6.80 -11.13
N SER A 155 -12.94 7.16 -10.62
CA SER A 155 -11.86 6.22 -10.33
C SER A 155 -12.20 5.26 -9.17
N ILE A 156 -12.91 5.75 -8.15
CA ILE A 156 -13.34 4.95 -7.01
C ILE A 156 -14.46 3.99 -7.46
N ASN A 157 -15.46 4.50 -8.19
CA ASN A 157 -16.55 3.68 -8.73
C ASN A 157 -16.05 2.61 -9.71
N ALA A 158 -15.04 2.93 -10.54
CA ALA A 158 -14.40 1.94 -11.39
C ALA A 158 -13.71 0.82 -10.59
N ARG A 159 -13.03 1.16 -9.48
CA ARG A 159 -12.43 0.17 -8.59
C ARG A 159 -13.49 -0.71 -7.92
N ILE A 160 -14.56 -0.12 -7.39
CA ILE A 160 -15.67 -0.85 -6.74
C ILE A 160 -16.27 -1.88 -7.71
N ARG A 161 -16.54 -1.50 -8.96
CA ARG A 161 -17.01 -2.43 -10.00
C ARG A 161 -16.02 -3.55 -10.27
N LYS A 162 -14.73 -3.21 -10.42
CA LYS A 162 -13.68 -4.21 -10.69
C LYS A 162 -13.56 -5.25 -9.58
N LEU A 163 -13.73 -4.83 -8.33
CA LEU A 163 -13.67 -5.71 -7.16
C LEU A 163 -14.96 -6.51 -6.94
N LYS A 164 -15.98 -6.33 -7.78
CA LYS A 164 -17.28 -7.02 -7.68
C LYS A 164 -17.93 -6.85 -6.31
N ILE A 165 -17.78 -5.67 -5.70
CA ILE A 165 -18.33 -5.36 -4.37
C ILE A 165 -19.79 -4.84 -4.44
N SER A 166 -20.38 -4.82 -5.65
CA SER A 166 -21.76 -4.41 -5.90
C SER A 166 -22.75 -5.54 -5.66
#